data_AF-A0A0A1UM60-F1
#
_entry.id   AF-A0A0A1UM60-F1
#
_cell.length_a   1.000
_cell.length_b   1.000
_cell.length_c   1.000
_cell.angle_alpha   90.00
_cell.angle_beta   90.00
_cell.angle_gamma   90.00
#
_symmetry.space_group_name_H-M   'P 1'
#
loop_
_entity.id
_entity.type
_entity.pdbx_description
1 polymer ?
#
loop_
_entity_poly.entity_id
_entity_poly.type
_entity_poly.pdbx_seq_one_letter_code
_entity_poly.pdbx_strand_id
1 'polypeptide(L)'
;MSHSASISGTVHIAVDGWTSPTSESYLGVVVIWYDKPRIYRCILEFIRLTSAHTGTYLAEKIASCLQRYGLESWILAVCLDNASNNFTLVQNLEQLTPHFHGEQSYVQCLVHIVNLMAKAFMSPFNRPSQKARKVLEQAPRPTSSAAKRVTQGFLQAQQVSNMGYSGELDDAESADIDEAKFEHDTLVVQAVVYQALEQLSSMYSLVLTAQELCDAQAIMTTVANLARRVDESLMLKTRFQEYVLSYPELKESPRHSLSCRVATRWNSDRKALDDYLYLWRPVRKLTDDPGLNLHHLALATTQRELAAELNEALEVFELPTRHFSVGSVPLVHQVLPALVELRDALASMCSSNKIHAITRVGAQAALNVYNKYMENMTICEVYFVSLVMCPDVKLSWFLWAAPSDKKHLCSQAYAILVDYTGIL
;
A
#
# COMPACT_ATOMS: atom_id res chain seq x y z
N MET A 1 -40.22 17.05 -3.93
CA MET A 1 -39.99 18.45 -4.36
C MET A 1 -38.61 18.53 -4.98
N SER A 2 -38.60 18.79 -6.28
CA SER A 2 -37.46 18.83 -7.21
C SER A 2 -36.38 19.84 -6.81
N HIS A 3 -35.14 19.36 -6.63
CA HIS A 3 -33.92 20.18 -6.53
C HIS A 3 -32.86 19.76 -7.56
N SER A 4 -33.26 19.22 -8.73
CA SER A 4 -32.33 18.83 -9.80
C SER A 4 -32.17 19.90 -10.91
N ALA A 5 -32.62 21.13 -10.68
CA ALA A 5 -32.45 22.20 -11.66
C ALA A 5 -31.05 22.83 -11.51
N SER A 6 -30.18 22.53 -12.48
CA SER A 6 -28.91 23.20 -12.79
C SER A 6 -27.66 22.80 -11.99
N ILE A 7 -27.30 21.52 -11.98
CA ILE A 7 -25.86 21.18 -11.98
C ILE A 7 -25.40 21.25 -13.44
N SER A 8 -24.48 22.14 -13.76
CA SER A 8 -23.75 22.09 -15.04
C SER A 8 -22.46 21.34 -14.77
N GLY A 9 -22.33 20.11 -15.29
CA GLY A 9 -21.11 19.33 -15.16
C GLY A 9 -21.36 17.84 -14.95
N THR A 10 -20.35 17.16 -14.41
CA THR A 10 -20.37 15.75 -14.04
C THR A 10 -19.95 15.60 -12.58
N VAL A 11 -20.21 14.43 -12.01
CA VAL A 11 -19.76 14.07 -10.65
C VAL A 11 -18.85 12.86 -10.70
N HIS A 12 -17.95 12.78 -9.73
CA HIS A 12 -17.15 11.60 -9.47
C HIS A 12 -17.58 11.00 -8.14
N ILE A 13 -17.42 9.69 -7.98
CA ILE A 13 -17.61 9.05 -6.69
C ILE A 13 -16.33 8.34 -6.26
N ALA A 14 -16.06 8.36 -4.96
CA ALA A 14 -15.07 7.49 -4.33
C ALA A 14 -15.80 6.55 -3.38
N VAL A 15 -15.49 5.26 -3.47
CA VAL A 15 -16.18 4.24 -2.69
C VAL A 15 -15.15 3.41 -1.95
N ASP A 16 -15.38 3.19 -0.66
CA ASP A 16 -14.52 2.38 0.20
C ASP A 16 -15.37 1.44 1.06
N GLY A 17 -14.84 0.24 1.31
CA GLY A 17 -15.50 -0.81 2.08
C GLY A 17 -14.73 -1.15 3.34
N TRP A 18 -15.43 -1.33 4.46
CA TRP A 18 -14.83 -1.79 5.72
C TRP A 18 -15.82 -2.64 6.51
N THR A 19 -15.24 -3.46 7.39
CA THR A 19 -15.97 -4.18 8.43
C THR A 19 -15.84 -3.38 9.71
N SER A 20 -16.97 -3.07 10.35
CA SER A 20 -16.98 -2.39 11.66
C SER A 20 -16.59 -3.35 12.79
N PRO A 21 -16.19 -2.82 13.97
CA PRO A 21 -15.91 -3.64 15.16
C PRO A 21 -17.08 -4.51 15.62
N THR A 22 -18.32 -4.18 15.21
CA THR A 22 -19.52 -4.98 15.47
C THR A 22 -19.75 -6.08 14.43
N SER A 23 -18.74 -6.38 13.60
CA SER A 23 -18.77 -7.36 12.51
C SER A 23 -19.81 -7.07 11.42
N GLU A 24 -20.20 -5.80 11.27
CA GLU A 24 -21.08 -5.36 10.19
C GLU A 24 -20.28 -4.68 9.09
N SER A 25 -20.57 -5.03 7.85
CA SER A 25 -19.89 -4.46 6.69
C SER A 25 -20.62 -3.23 6.16
N TYR A 26 -19.85 -2.21 5.80
CA TYR A 26 -20.34 -0.96 5.25
C TYR A 26 -19.61 -0.59 3.97
N LEU A 27 -20.34 0.06 3.06
CA LEU A 27 -19.82 0.69 1.87
C LEU A 27 -20.05 2.20 1.98
N GLY A 28 -18.98 2.97 2.13
CA GLY A 28 -19.03 4.42 2.13
C GLY A 28 -19.01 4.93 0.70
N VAL A 29 -19.98 5.77 0.34
CA VAL A 29 -20.01 6.45 -0.97
C VAL A 29 -19.77 7.94 -0.74
N VAL A 30 -18.69 8.47 -1.32
CA VAL A 30 -18.36 9.89 -1.31
C VAL A 30 -18.59 10.44 -2.70
N VAL A 31 -19.34 11.54 -2.82
CA VAL A 31 -19.53 12.26 -4.07
C VAL A 31 -18.61 13.47 -4.12
N ILE A 32 -18.02 13.71 -5.28
CA ILE A 32 -17.09 14.78 -5.57
C ILE A 32 -17.59 15.52 -6.80
N TRP A 33 -17.73 16.84 -6.71
CA TRP A 33 -18.17 17.66 -7.84
C TRP A 33 -17.44 19.00 -7.86
N TYR A 34 -17.42 19.61 -9.02
CA TYR A 34 -16.87 20.93 -9.22
C TYR A 34 -17.99 21.95 -9.35
N ASP A 35 -17.95 22.99 -8.54
CA ASP A 35 -18.80 24.16 -8.67
C ASP A 35 -17.93 25.42 -8.53
N LYS A 36 -17.79 26.14 -9.65
CA LYS A 36 -16.70 27.09 -9.90
C LYS A 36 -16.54 28.11 -8.76
N PRO A 37 -15.31 28.39 -8.29
CA PRO A 37 -14.02 27.80 -8.69
C PRO A 37 -13.58 26.62 -7.79
N ARG A 38 -14.52 25.98 -7.07
CA ARG A 38 -14.21 25.08 -5.96
C ARG A 38 -14.59 23.64 -6.28
N ILE A 39 -13.82 22.71 -5.71
CA ILE A 39 -14.20 21.30 -5.65
C ILE A 39 -14.84 21.05 -4.30
N TYR A 40 -15.97 20.39 -4.32
CA TYR A 40 -16.70 19.95 -3.15
C TYR A 40 -16.64 18.44 -3.06
N ARG A 41 -16.64 17.94 -1.83
CA ARG A 41 -16.80 16.52 -1.53
C ARG A 41 -17.72 16.37 -0.33
N CYS A 42 -18.60 15.39 -0.38
CA CYS A 42 -19.39 15.00 0.78
C CYS A 42 -19.61 13.49 0.81
N ILE A 43 -19.79 12.96 2.01
CA ILE A 43 -20.27 11.59 2.18
C ILE A 43 -21.74 11.60 1.72
N LEU A 44 -22.03 10.82 0.69
CA LEU A 44 -23.38 10.64 0.16
C LEU A 44 -24.16 9.64 1.01
N GLU A 45 -23.54 8.50 1.36
CA GLU A 45 -24.21 7.42 2.08
C GLU A 45 -23.21 6.47 2.76
N PHE A 46 -23.67 5.85 3.84
CA PHE A 46 -23.07 4.65 4.44
C PHE A 46 -24.00 3.46 4.22
N ILE A 47 -23.74 2.66 3.20
CA ILE A 47 -24.60 1.54 2.83
C ILE A 47 -24.20 0.32 3.66
N ARG A 48 -25.08 -0.14 4.55
CA ARG A 48 -24.90 -1.42 5.24
C ARG A 48 -25.04 -2.57 4.25
N LEU A 49 -24.04 -3.46 4.23
CA LEU A 49 -24.01 -4.66 3.41
C LEU A 49 -24.55 -5.85 4.22
N THR A 50 -25.47 -6.60 3.62
CA THR A 50 -26.19 -7.70 4.29
C THR A 50 -26.00 -9.05 3.59
N SER A 51 -25.11 -9.10 2.62
CA SER A 51 -24.89 -10.25 1.75
C SER A 51 -23.42 -10.33 1.36
N ALA A 52 -23.00 -11.43 0.74
CA ALA A 52 -21.64 -11.58 0.25
C ALA A 52 -21.26 -10.40 -0.67
N HIS A 53 -20.04 -9.88 -0.50
CA HIS A 53 -19.54 -8.69 -1.21
C HIS A 53 -19.17 -9.01 -2.67
N THR A 54 -20.08 -9.59 -3.45
CA THR A 54 -19.87 -9.84 -4.88
C THR A 54 -19.89 -8.52 -5.65
N GLY A 55 -19.14 -8.44 -6.76
CA GLY A 55 -19.11 -7.22 -7.58
C GLY A 55 -20.50 -6.78 -8.04
N THR A 56 -21.34 -7.73 -8.45
CA THR A 56 -22.74 -7.48 -8.83
C THR A 56 -23.56 -6.88 -7.67
N TYR A 57 -23.47 -7.45 -6.47
CA TYR A 57 -24.20 -6.93 -5.31
C TYR A 57 -23.76 -5.50 -4.95
N LEU A 58 -22.45 -5.24 -4.96
CA LEU A 58 -21.93 -3.90 -4.70
C LEU A 58 -22.40 -2.89 -5.76
N ALA A 59 -22.38 -3.28 -7.05
CA ALA A 59 -22.86 -2.44 -8.14
C ALA A 59 -24.35 -2.09 -7.99
N GLU A 60 -25.20 -3.07 -7.65
CA GLU A 60 -26.63 -2.84 -7.37
C GLU A 60 -26.84 -1.86 -6.22
N LYS A 61 -26.06 -1.98 -5.13
CA LYS A 61 -26.15 -1.07 -3.99
C LYS A 61 -25.73 0.35 -4.33
N ILE A 62 -24.64 0.51 -5.09
CA ILE A 62 -24.18 1.82 -5.56
C ILE A 62 -25.22 2.43 -6.51
N ALA A 63 -25.67 1.69 -7.53
CA ALA A 63 -26.65 2.16 -8.50
C ALA A 63 -27.97 2.57 -7.83
N SER A 64 -28.48 1.76 -6.89
CA SER A 64 -29.67 2.10 -6.11
C SER A 64 -29.45 3.37 -5.27
N CYS A 65 -28.26 3.54 -4.68
CA CYS A 65 -27.91 4.77 -3.99
C CYS A 65 -27.97 5.98 -4.93
N LEU A 66 -27.30 5.90 -6.08
CA LEU A 66 -27.26 7.00 -7.06
C LEU A 66 -28.65 7.37 -7.58
N GLN A 67 -29.50 6.37 -7.90
CA GLN A 67 -30.88 6.58 -8.34
C GLN A 67 -31.74 7.28 -7.28
N ARG A 68 -31.59 6.93 -5.99
CA ARG A 68 -32.32 7.60 -4.91
C ARG A 68 -31.99 9.10 -4.83
N TYR A 69 -30.76 9.48 -5.16
CA TYR A 69 -30.30 10.86 -5.16
C TYR A 69 -30.40 11.56 -6.52
N GLY A 70 -30.84 10.87 -7.58
CA GLY A 70 -30.93 11.41 -8.94
C GLY A 70 -29.58 11.72 -9.60
N LEU A 71 -28.53 10.96 -9.23
CA LEU A 71 -27.15 11.15 -9.68
C LEU A 71 -26.70 10.15 -10.75
N GLU A 72 -27.53 9.17 -11.09
CA GLU A 72 -27.18 8.03 -11.95
C GLU A 72 -26.69 8.42 -13.34
N SER A 73 -27.18 9.54 -13.90
CA SER A 73 -26.79 10.04 -15.22
C SER A 73 -25.61 11.04 -15.20
N TRP A 74 -25.01 11.26 -14.03
CA TRP A 74 -23.99 12.31 -13.84
C TRP A 74 -22.59 11.74 -13.58
N ILE A 75 -22.47 10.43 -13.44
CA ILE A 75 -21.22 9.76 -13.02
C ILE A 75 -20.22 9.75 -14.18
N LEU A 76 -19.12 10.49 -14.02
CA LEU A 76 -18.00 10.47 -14.96
C LEU A 76 -16.88 9.53 -14.55
N ALA A 77 -16.60 9.40 -13.24
CA ALA A 77 -15.58 8.47 -12.78
C ALA A 77 -15.91 7.87 -11.42
N VAL A 78 -15.48 6.64 -11.22
CA VAL A 78 -15.62 5.90 -9.97
C VAL A 78 -14.23 5.53 -9.47
N CYS A 79 -13.87 5.99 -8.28
CA CYS A 79 -12.64 5.62 -7.60
C CYS A 79 -12.92 4.51 -6.59
N LEU A 80 -12.30 3.35 -6.75
CA LEU A 80 -12.40 2.21 -5.83
C LEU A 80 -11.01 1.85 -5.29
N ASP A 81 -10.98 1.06 -4.23
CA ASP A 81 -9.77 0.32 -3.88
C ASP A 81 -9.46 -0.77 -4.92
N ASN A 82 -8.49 -1.65 -4.67
CA ASN A 82 -8.07 -2.66 -5.66
C ASN A 82 -8.51 -4.07 -5.27
N ALA A 83 -9.66 -4.20 -4.62
CA ALA A 83 -10.25 -5.49 -4.32
C ALA A 83 -10.60 -6.27 -5.61
N SER A 84 -10.56 -7.60 -5.52
CA SER A 84 -10.78 -8.50 -6.67
C SER A 84 -12.16 -8.39 -7.31
N ASN A 85 -13.17 -8.00 -6.53
CA ASN A 85 -14.55 -7.84 -6.95
C ASN A 85 -14.83 -6.51 -7.69
N ASN A 86 -13.92 -5.53 -7.63
CA ASN A 86 -14.15 -4.20 -8.18
C ASN A 86 -14.23 -4.19 -9.71
N PHE A 87 -13.52 -5.08 -10.39
CA PHE A 87 -13.63 -5.22 -11.84
C PHE A 87 -15.05 -5.64 -12.25
N THR A 88 -15.56 -6.70 -11.61
CA THR A 88 -16.95 -7.14 -11.80
C THR A 88 -17.95 -6.06 -11.37
N LEU A 89 -17.68 -5.32 -10.29
CA LEU A 89 -18.51 -4.20 -9.85
C LEU A 89 -18.64 -3.16 -10.97
N VAL A 90 -17.51 -2.70 -11.53
CA VAL A 90 -17.47 -1.67 -12.57
C VAL A 90 -18.24 -2.11 -13.82
N GLN A 91 -18.06 -3.36 -14.26
CA GLN A 91 -18.76 -3.91 -15.43
C GLN A 91 -20.29 -3.99 -15.22
N ASN A 92 -20.73 -4.35 -14.01
CA ASN A 92 -22.16 -4.36 -13.69
C ASN A 92 -22.70 -2.93 -13.52
N LEU A 93 -21.91 -2.03 -12.94
CA LEU A 93 -22.31 -0.64 -12.72
C LEU A 93 -22.49 0.10 -14.05
N GLU A 94 -21.65 -0.13 -15.05
CA GLU A 94 -21.81 0.39 -16.42
C GLU A 94 -23.19 0.08 -17.00
N GLN A 95 -23.74 -1.10 -16.73
CA GLN A 95 -25.08 -1.48 -17.20
C GLN A 95 -26.21 -0.78 -16.42
N LEU A 96 -25.93 -0.28 -15.22
CA LEU A 96 -26.91 0.27 -14.29
C LEU A 96 -26.89 1.81 -14.20
N THR A 97 -25.77 2.45 -14.55
CA THR A 97 -25.60 3.92 -14.51
C THR A 97 -25.33 4.48 -15.90
N PRO A 98 -26.29 5.23 -16.48
CA PRO A 98 -26.10 5.88 -17.77
C PRO A 98 -24.85 6.78 -17.79
N HIS A 99 -24.10 6.78 -18.89
CA HIS A 99 -22.89 7.58 -19.13
C HIS A 99 -21.64 7.20 -18.33
N PHE A 100 -21.70 6.21 -17.43
CA PHE A 100 -20.49 5.65 -16.83
C PHE A 100 -19.84 4.65 -17.79
N HIS A 101 -18.63 4.92 -18.29
CA HIS A 101 -17.95 4.09 -19.30
C HIS A 101 -17.12 2.96 -18.68
N GLY A 102 -17.69 2.27 -17.69
CA GLY A 102 -17.07 1.08 -17.08
C GLY A 102 -15.58 1.27 -16.75
N GLU A 103 -14.75 0.38 -17.28
CA GLU A 103 -13.30 0.33 -17.02
C GLU A 103 -12.55 1.60 -17.47
N GLN A 104 -13.03 2.28 -18.52
CA GLN A 104 -12.43 3.54 -19.00
C GLN A 104 -12.63 4.68 -17.99
N SER A 105 -13.65 4.57 -17.13
CA SER A 105 -14.00 5.54 -16.08
C SER A 105 -13.66 5.04 -14.67
N TYR A 106 -12.94 3.92 -14.56
CA TYR A 106 -12.56 3.31 -13.29
C TYR A 106 -11.18 3.78 -12.82
N VAL A 107 -11.18 4.65 -11.82
CA VAL A 107 -9.97 5.14 -11.14
C VAL A 107 -9.60 4.19 -10.01
N GLN A 108 -8.35 3.75 -9.98
CA GLN A 108 -7.80 2.92 -8.92
C GLN A 108 -7.16 3.78 -7.83
N CYS A 109 -7.37 3.41 -6.57
CA CYS A 109 -6.79 4.14 -5.45
C CYS A 109 -5.26 4.03 -5.43
N LEU A 110 -4.57 5.13 -5.78
CA LEU A 110 -3.10 5.19 -5.77
C LEU A 110 -2.50 4.88 -4.40
N VAL A 111 -3.04 5.45 -3.33
CA VAL A 111 -2.52 5.23 -1.97
C VAL A 111 -2.57 3.74 -1.60
N HIS A 112 -3.60 3.03 -2.05
CA HIS A 112 -3.70 1.60 -1.86
C HIS A 112 -2.67 0.81 -2.69
N ILE A 113 -2.37 1.24 -3.92
CA ILE A 113 -1.30 0.64 -4.74
C ILE A 113 0.07 0.86 -4.12
N VAL A 114 0.37 2.09 -3.68
CA VAL A 114 1.63 2.39 -2.98
C VAL A 114 1.75 1.57 -1.71
N ASN A 115 0.65 1.39 -0.97
CA ASN A 115 0.61 0.50 0.19
C ASN A 115 0.88 -0.97 -0.18
N LEU A 116 0.32 -1.48 -1.28
CA LEU A 116 0.62 -2.82 -1.78
C LEU A 116 2.08 -2.97 -2.22
N MET A 117 2.63 -1.97 -2.91
CA MET A 117 4.03 -1.94 -3.31
C MET A 117 4.96 -1.96 -2.09
N ALA A 118 4.66 -1.15 -1.06
CA ALA A 118 5.41 -1.13 0.19
C ALA A 118 5.28 -2.46 0.97
N LYS A 119 4.07 -3.04 1.05
CA LYS A 119 3.86 -4.37 1.66
C LYS A 119 4.65 -5.47 0.92
N ALA A 120 4.68 -5.42 -0.42
CA ALA A 120 5.49 -6.33 -1.22
C ALA A 120 7.00 -6.13 -0.96
N PHE A 121 7.44 -4.88 -0.88
CA PHE A 121 8.81 -4.53 -0.52
C PHE A 121 9.22 -5.09 0.84
N MET A 122 8.37 -4.95 1.84
CA MET A 122 8.63 -5.36 3.22
C MET A 122 8.39 -6.85 3.47
N SER A 123 7.74 -7.57 2.56
CA SER A 123 7.38 -8.98 2.75
C SER A 123 8.58 -9.89 3.10
N PRO A 124 9.77 -9.75 2.48
CA PRO A 124 10.97 -10.49 2.90
C PRO A 124 11.43 -10.20 4.34
N PHE A 125 11.10 -9.03 4.88
CA PHE A 125 11.48 -8.56 6.22
C PHE A 125 10.40 -8.80 7.28
N ASN A 126 9.23 -9.31 6.89
CA ASN A 126 8.09 -9.51 7.78
C ASN A 126 7.79 -10.99 7.96
N ARG A 127 7.41 -11.36 9.18
CA ARG A 127 6.81 -12.67 9.45
C ARG A 127 5.31 -12.57 9.18
N PRO A 128 4.70 -13.52 8.46
CA PRO A 128 3.26 -13.54 8.28
C PRO A 128 2.55 -13.72 9.63
N SER A 129 1.52 -12.90 9.87
CA SER A 129 0.62 -13.05 11.03
C SER A 129 -0.15 -14.37 11.00
N GLN A 130 -0.80 -14.76 12.09
CA GLN A 130 -1.63 -15.97 12.10
C GLN A 130 -2.73 -15.94 11.02
N LYS A 131 -3.41 -14.79 10.88
CA LYS A 131 -4.44 -14.57 9.85
C LYS A 131 -3.84 -14.71 8.45
N ALA A 132 -2.69 -14.09 8.19
CA ALA A 132 -2.02 -14.20 6.90
C ALA A 132 -1.59 -15.65 6.58
N ARG A 133 -1.08 -16.41 7.57
CA ARG A 133 -0.69 -17.82 7.36
C ARG A 133 -1.83 -18.68 6.85
N LYS A 134 -3.03 -18.52 7.42
CA LYS A 134 -4.24 -19.25 6.97
C LYS A 134 -4.58 -18.94 5.51
N VAL A 135 -4.45 -17.68 5.09
CA VAL A 135 -4.64 -17.28 3.68
C VAL A 135 -3.55 -17.89 2.80
N LEU A 136 -2.29 -17.83 3.24
CA LEU A 136 -1.14 -18.32 2.49
C LEU A 136 -1.12 -19.84 2.30
N GLU A 137 -1.85 -20.62 3.11
CA GLU A 137 -2.05 -22.05 2.87
C GLU A 137 -2.75 -22.33 1.53
N GLN A 138 -3.57 -21.39 1.07
CA GLN A 138 -4.29 -21.46 -0.21
C GLN A 138 -3.49 -20.83 -1.36
N ALA A 139 -2.36 -20.18 -1.08
CA ALA A 139 -1.58 -19.50 -2.10
C ALA A 139 -1.00 -20.50 -3.13
N PRO A 140 -1.10 -20.20 -4.44
CA PRO A 140 -0.48 -21.01 -5.48
C PRO A 140 1.01 -21.18 -5.20
N ARG A 141 1.47 -22.43 -5.11
CA ARG A 141 2.90 -22.72 -4.93
C ARG A 141 3.62 -22.79 -6.28
N PRO A 142 4.90 -22.41 -6.32
CA PRO A 142 5.67 -22.54 -7.55
C PRO A 142 5.73 -23.99 -8.02
N THR A 143 5.46 -24.20 -9.30
CA THR A 143 5.35 -25.54 -9.90
C THR A 143 6.69 -26.06 -10.42
N SER A 144 7.51 -25.18 -11.01
CA SER A 144 8.80 -25.54 -11.61
C SER A 144 9.85 -25.88 -10.54
N SER A 145 10.77 -26.80 -10.88
CA SER A 145 11.86 -27.19 -9.97
C SER A 145 12.82 -26.03 -9.68
N ALA A 146 13.07 -25.17 -10.67
CA ALA A 146 13.87 -23.96 -10.50
C ALA A 146 13.21 -23.01 -9.50
N ALA A 147 11.94 -22.68 -9.69
CA ALA A 147 11.21 -21.79 -8.80
C ALA A 147 11.14 -22.32 -7.37
N LYS A 148 10.82 -23.61 -7.20
CA LYS A 148 10.79 -24.26 -5.87
C LYS A 148 12.09 -24.09 -5.10
N ARG A 149 13.25 -24.24 -5.77
CA ARG A 149 14.56 -24.06 -5.13
C ARG A 149 14.78 -22.63 -4.67
N VAL A 150 14.43 -21.65 -5.49
CA VAL A 150 14.65 -20.23 -5.18
C VAL A 150 13.70 -19.75 -4.08
N THR A 151 12.46 -20.22 -4.07
CA THR A 151 11.47 -19.83 -3.03
C THR A 151 11.59 -20.64 -1.74
N GLN A 152 12.38 -21.72 -1.71
CA GLN A 152 12.47 -22.62 -0.56
C GLN A 152 12.92 -21.90 0.71
N GLY A 153 13.96 -21.05 0.61
CA GLY A 153 14.46 -20.29 1.77
C GLY A 153 13.40 -19.36 2.35
N PHE A 154 12.64 -18.69 1.49
CA PHE A 154 11.53 -17.81 1.87
C PHE A 154 10.39 -18.57 2.57
N LEU A 155 9.96 -19.69 1.99
CA LEU A 155 8.94 -20.55 2.60
C LEU A 155 9.38 -21.11 3.95
N GLN A 156 10.65 -21.53 4.07
CA GLN A 156 11.19 -22.02 5.33
C GLN A 156 11.17 -20.92 6.40
N ALA A 157 11.66 -19.71 6.08
CA ALA A 157 11.65 -18.57 7.00
C ALA A 157 10.23 -18.21 7.47
N GLN A 158 9.23 -18.26 6.58
CA GLN A 158 7.82 -18.05 6.96
C GLN A 158 7.28 -19.11 7.93
N GLN A 159 7.79 -20.34 7.87
CA GLN A 159 7.38 -21.47 8.70
C GLN A 159 8.12 -21.58 10.04
N VAL A 160 9.29 -20.94 10.19
CA VAL A 160 10.03 -20.97 11.46
C VAL A 160 9.14 -20.37 12.56
N SER A 161 8.56 -21.26 13.37
CA SER A 161 7.91 -20.90 14.63
C SER A 161 9.02 -20.57 15.63
N ASN A 162 8.85 -19.49 16.39
CA ASN A 162 9.66 -19.28 17.58
C ASN A 162 9.31 -20.40 18.59
N MET A 163 9.99 -21.54 18.48
CA MET A 163 10.08 -22.57 19.53
C MET A 163 10.89 -22.07 20.76
N GLY A 164 10.92 -20.76 21.02
CA GLY A 164 11.85 -20.15 21.96
C GLY A 164 11.51 -18.74 22.43
N TYR A 165 10.23 -18.39 22.59
CA TYR A 165 9.72 -17.56 23.69
C TYR A 165 8.20 -17.46 23.52
N SER A 166 7.48 -17.95 24.52
CA SER A 166 6.02 -18.00 24.55
C SER A 166 5.41 -16.60 24.55
N GLY A 167 4.62 -16.28 23.53
CA GLY A 167 3.48 -15.35 23.69
C GLY A 167 3.52 -14.01 22.98
N GLU A 168 4.60 -13.62 22.28
CA GLU A 168 4.64 -12.32 21.61
C GLU A 168 4.41 -12.47 20.11
N LEU A 169 3.12 -12.51 19.75
CA LEU A 169 2.68 -12.40 18.37
C LEU A 169 2.27 -10.96 18.07
N ASP A 170 2.68 -10.54 16.87
CA ASP A 170 2.36 -9.27 16.23
C ASP A 170 0.90 -9.29 15.73
N ASP A 171 -0.05 -9.61 16.62
CA ASP A 171 -1.47 -9.53 16.36
C ASP A 171 -1.93 -8.10 16.67
N ALA A 172 -1.42 -7.12 15.92
CA ALA A 172 -2.13 -5.86 15.77
C ALA A 172 -3.48 -6.21 15.11
N GLU A 173 -4.51 -6.40 15.94
CA GLU A 173 -5.85 -6.82 15.53
C GLU A 173 -6.32 -5.94 14.37
N SER A 174 -6.48 -6.54 13.20
CA SER A 174 -6.94 -5.87 11.99
C SER A 174 -8.48 -5.86 11.93
N ALA A 175 -9.15 -5.66 13.07
CA ALA A 175 -10.60 -5.84 13.20
C ALA A 175 -11.40 -4.99 12.18
N ASP A 176 -10.79 -3.90 11.68
CA ASP A 176 -11.44 -2.94 10.78
C ASP A 176 -11.19 -3.18 9.27
N ILE A 177 -10.49 -4.25 8.84
CA ILE A 177 -10.27 -4.51 7.41
C ILE A 177 -11.31 -5.50 6.87
N ASP A 178 -11.90 -5.17 5.71
CA ASP A 178 -12.63 -6.11 4.87
C ASP A 178 -11.80 -7.39 4.62
N GLU A 179 -12.39 -8.55 4.91
CA GLU A 179 -11.69 -9.84 4.88
C GLU A 179 -11.25 -10.23 3.47
N ALA A 180 -12.10 -9.96 2.46
CA ALA A 180 -11.81 -10.27 1.07
C ALA A 180 -10.65 -9.40 0.53
N LYS A 181 -10.61 -8.12 0.92
CA LYS A 181 -9.49 -7.22 0.63
C LYS A 181 -8.19 -7.72 1.27
N PHE A 182 -8.24 -8.10 2.55
CA PHE A 182 -7.05 -8.62 3.25
C PHE A 182 -6.52 -9.91 2.58
N GLU A 183 -7.42 -10.83 2.22
CA GLU A 183 -7.07 -12.06 1.52
C GLU A 183 -6.42 -11.75 0.16
N HIS A 184 -7.06 -10.90 -0.64
CA HIS A 184 -6.54 -10.48 -1.93
C HIS A 184 -5.15 -9.86 -1.80
N ASP A 185 -4.98 -8.84 -0.97
CA ASP A 185 -3.70 -8.16 -0.72
C ASP A 185 -2.60 -9.16 -0.36
N THR A 186 -2.90 -10.10 0.54
CA THR A 186 -1.95 -11.11 1.03
C THR A 186 -1.50 -12.04 -0.10
N LEU A 187 -2.45 -12.53 -0.91
CA LEU A 187 -2.16 -13.41 -2.04
C LEU A 187 -1.39 -12.68 -3.15
N VAL A 188 -1.75 -11.43 -3.45
CA VAL A 188 -1.05 -10.60 -4.43
C VAL A 188 0.40 -10.40 -4.00
N VAL A 189 0.63 -10.00 -2.75
CA VAL A 189 1.97 -9.79 -2.19
C VAL A 189 2.80 -11.07 -2.27
N GLN A 190 2.25 -12.22 -1.89
CA GLN A 190 2.98 -13.49 -1.96
C GLN A 190 3.38 -13.85 -3.40
N ALA A 191 2.44 -13.70 -4.35
CA ALA A 191 2.68 -14.03 -5.75
C ALA A 191 3.80 -13.17 -6.36
N VAL A 192 3.81 -11.85 -6.10
CA VAL A 192 4.83 -10.95 -6.65
C VAL A 192 6.22 -11.18 -6.04
N VAL A 193 6.29 -11.65 -4.79
CA VAL A 193 7.56 -11.98 -4.12
C VAL A 193 8.16 -13.25 -4.70
N TYR A 194 7.35 -14.27 -4.99
CA TYR A 194 7.84 -15.46 -5.70
C TYR A 194 8.39 -15.09 -7.09
N GLN A 195 7.66 -14.26 -7.84
CA GLN A 195 8.11 -13.77 -9.13
C GLN A 195 9.43 -12.98 -9.01
N ALA A 196 9.57 -12.13 -7.99
CA ALA A 196 10.78 -11.33 -7.76
C ALA A 196 12.00 -12.20 -7.47
N LEU A 197 11.83 -13.22 -6.62
CA LEU A 197 12.86 -14.20 -6.32
C LEU A 197 13.32 -14.94 -7.59
N GLU A 198 12.37 -15.42 -8.41
CA GLU A 198 12.67 -16.09 -9.68
C GLU A 198 13.39 -15.17 -10.68
N GLN A 199 12.91 -13.93 -10.85
CA GLN A 199 13.51 -12.94 -11.75
C GLN A 199 14.96 -12.63 -11.36
N LEU A 200 15.21 -12.36 -10.07
CA LEU A 200 16.56 -12.01 -9.60
C LEU A 200 17.50 -13.20 -9.58
N SER A 201 16.99 -14.41 -9.33
CA SER A 201 17.77 -15.63 -9.51
C SER A 201 18.16 -15.84 -10.97
N SER A 202 17.28 -15.54 -11.92
CA SER A 202 17.58 -15.69 -13.35
C SER A 202 18.52 -14.62 -13.88
N MET A 203 18.38 -13.36 -13.43
CA MET A 203 19.12 -12.22 -13.96
C MET A 203 20.48 -12.04 -13.29
N TYR A 204 20.58 -12.34 -11.99
CA TYR A 204 21.76 -12.01 -11.17
C TYR A 204 22.29 -13.21 -10.37
N SER A 205 21.74 -14.41 -10.55
CA SER A 205 22.07 -15.58 -9.72
C SER A 205 21.89 -15.33 -8.21
N LEU A 206 20.99 -14.42 -7.85
CA LEU A 206 20.71 -14.04 -6.47
C LEU A 206 19.74 -15.04 -5.85
N VAL A 207 20.15 -15.68 -4.76
CA VAL A 207 19.31 -16.59 -3.98
C VAL A 207 19.47 -16.25 -2.51
N LEU A 208 18.35 -15.97 -1.83
CA LEU A 208 18.34 -15.72 -0.39
C LEU A 208 18.28 -17.05 0.38
N THR A 209 19.15 -17.18 1.36
CA THR A 209 19.14 -18.30 2.30
C THR A 209 18.04 -18.13 3.35
N ALA A 210 17.57 -19.23 3.94
CA ALA A 210 16.59 -19.18 5.03
C ALA A 210 17.12 -18.39 6.24
N GLN A 211 18.43 -18.43 6.50
CA GLN A 211 19.06 -17.72 7.61
C GLN A 211 19.03 -16.20 7.39
N GLU A 212 19.44 -15.70 6.22
CA GLU A 212 19.38 -14.27 5.88
C GLU A 212 17.96 -13.72 6.02
N LEU A 213 16.96 -14.49 5.58
CA LEU A 213 15.55 -14.13 5.71
C LEU A 213 15.08 -14.15 7.17
N CYS A 214 15.48 -15.14 7.96
CA CYS A 214 15.13 -15.18 9.38
C CYS A 214 15.74 -14.00 10.15
N ASP A 215 16.99 -13.64 9.86
CA ASP A 215 17.69 -12.53 10.48
C ASP A 215 17.04 -11.18 10.14
N ALA A 216 16.62 -11.01 8.88
CA ALA A 216 15.86 -9.85 8.43
C ALA A 216 14.46 -9.77 9.06
N GLN A 217 13.75 -10.90 9.10
CA GLN A 217 12.42 -11.00 9.72
C GLN A 217 12.44 -10.73 11.23
N ALA A 218 13.55 -11.05 11.89
CA ALA A 218 13.75 -10.75 13.29
C ALA A 218 13.83 -9.25 13.56
N ILE A 219 14.26 -8.42 12.59
CA ILE A 219 14.34 -6.96 12.74
C ILE A 219 12.97 -6.38 13.08
N MET A 220 12.00 -6.55 12.18
CA MET A 220 10.66 -5.98 12.36
C MET A 220 9.96 -6.54 13.59
N THR A 221 10.11 -7.85 13.84
CA THR A 221 9.55 -8.51 15.03
C THR A 221 10.12 -7.93 16.33
N THR A 222 11.43 -7.68 16.37
CA THR A 222 12.13 -7.12 17.54
C THR A 222 11.68 -5.69 17.82
N VAL A 223 11.64 -4.86 16.78
CA VAL A 223 11.18 -3.46 16.85
C VAL A 223 9.73 -3.39 17.34
N ALA A 224 8.85 -4.23 16.76
CA ALA A 224 7.43 -4.32 17.13
C ALA A 224 7.25 -4.66 18.61
N ASN A 225 7.90 -5.75 19.05
CA ASN A 225 7.76 -6.25 20.41
C ASN A 225 8.30 -5.27 21.44
N LEU A 226 9.43 -4.60 21.18
CA LEU A 226 9.92 -3.58 22.10
C LEU A 226 8.94 -2.41 22.22
N ALA A 227 8.46 -1.88 21.09
CA ALA A 227 7.52 -0.77 21.08
C ALA A 227 6.24 -1.12 21.87
N ARG A 228 5.67 -2.30 21.62
CA ARG A 228 4.48 -2.80 22.33
C ARG A 228 4.72 -2.97 23.83
N ARG A 229 5.83 -3.60 24.25
CA ARG A 229 6.14 -3.78 25.68
C ARG A 229 6.33 -2.45 26.41
N VAL A 230 6.96 -1.48 25.75
CA VAL A 230 7.13 -0.13 26.31
C VAL A 230 5.78 0.60 26.40
N ASP A 231 4.89 0.43 25.43
CA ASP A 231 3.58 1.09 25.44
C ASP A 231 2.62 0.50 26.48
N GLU A 232 2.56 -0.82 26.60
CA GLU A 232 1.66 -1.55 27.52
C GLU A 232 2.09 -1.41 29.00
N SER A 233 3.38 -1.20 29.28
CA SER A 233 3.92 -1.11 30.63
C SER A 233 4.24 0.33 31.02
N LEU A 234 3.45 0.92 31.92
CA LEU A 234 3.69 2.27 32.45
C LEU A 234 5.09 2.41 33.07
N MET A 235 5.61 1.36 33.71
CA MET A 235 6.96 1.34 34.27
C MET A 235 8.02 1.45 33.17
N LEU A 236 7.92 0.65 32.12
CA LEU A 236 8.86 0.70 30.99
C LEU A 236 8.74 2.02 30.23
N LYS A 237 7.52 2.52 30.03
CA LYS A 237 7.25 3.82 29.40
C LYS A 237 7.92 4.97 30.13
N THR A 238 7.73 5.04 31.45
CA THR A 238 8.32 6.09 32.30
C THR A 238 9.84 6.01 32.27
N ARG A 239 10.39 4.80 32.46
CA ARG A 239 11.83 4.58 32.47
C ARG A 239 12.50 4.88 31.13
N PHE A 240 11.83 4.52 30.02
CA PHE A 240 12.32 4.86 28.68
C PHE A 240 12.34 6.38 28.47
N GLN A 241 11.30 7.09 28.89
CA GLN A 241 11.26 8.57 28.83
C GLN A 241 12.38 9.21 29.66
N GLU A 242 12.64 8.71 30.88
CA GLU A 242 13.78 9.15 31.69
C GLU A 242 15.11 8.95 30.97
N TYR A 243 15.28 7.80 30.29
CA TYR A 243 16.46 7.54 29.48
C TYR A 243 16.57 8.49 28.30
N VAL A 244 15.48 8.74 27.56
CA VAL A 244 15.47 9.73 26.46
C VAL A 244 15.91 11.10 26.97
N LEU A 245 15.32 11.59 28.08
CA LEU A 245 15.65 12.89 28.67
C LEU A 245 17.07 12.96 29.26
N SER A 246 17.71 11.81 29.50
CA SER A 246 19.10 11.77 29.97
C SER A 246 20.13 12.10 28.88
N TYR A 247 19.74 12.06 27.60
CA TYR A 247 20.61 12.44 26.46
C TYR A 247 20.37 13.90 26.06
N PRO A 248 21.39 14.80 26.16
CA PRO A 248 21.23 16.21 25.84
C PRO A 248 20.65 16.48 24.43
N GLU A 249 21.07 15.70 23.44
CA GLU A 249 20.64 15.82 22.05
C GLU A 249 19.16 15.45 21.81
N LEU A 250 18.52 14.75 22.75
CA LEU A 250 17.12 14.31 22.65
C LEU A 250 16.16 15.16 23.48
N LYS A 251 16.65 16.01 24.39
CA LYS A 251 15.79 16.79 25.31
C LYS A 251 14.81 17.73 24.60
N GLU A 252 15.22 18.30 23.47
CA GLU A 252 14.41 19.20 22.65
C GLU A 252 13.75 18.49 21.46
N SER A 253 14.03 17.19 21.28
CA SER A 253 13.46 16.41 20.19
C SER A 253 11.96 16.19 20.43
N PRO A 254 11.08 16.28 19.42
CA PRO A 254 9.68 15.92 19.60
C PRO A 254 9.47 14.41 19.80
N ARG A 255 10.49 13.57 19.58
CA ARG A 255 10.39 12.10 19.62
C ARG A 255 10.81 11.54 20.98
N HIS A 256 9.82 11.22 21.82
CA HIS A 256 10.03 10.69 23.18
C HIS A 256 9.47 9.28 23.41
N SER A 257 8.93 8.64 22.37
CA SER A 257 8.27 7.33 22.45
C SER A 257 8.56 6.50 21.22
N LEU A 258 8.54 5.18 21.40
CA LEU A 258 8.55 4.22 20.29
C LEU A 258 7.15 4.10 19.72
N SER A 259 7.02 4.26 18.40
CA SER A 259 5.72 4.07 17.74
C SER A 259 5.38 2.59 17.60
N CYS A 260 4.14 2.23 17.94
CA CYS A 260 3.62 0.88 17.71
C CYS A 260 3.21 0.70 16.24
N ARG A 261 3.35 -0.53 15.75
CA ARG A 261 2.91 -0.92 14.41
C ARG A 261 1.40 -0.97 14.33
N VAL A 262 0.86 -0.64 13.17
CA VAL A 262 -0.55 -0.81 12.80
C VAL A 262 -0.58 -1.72 11.57
N ALA A 263 -1.07 -2.96 11.73
CA ALA A 263 -1.03 -4.01 10.70
C ALA A 263 -1.55 -3.58 9.31
N THR A 264 -2.41 -2.57 9.27
CA THR A 264 -3.10 -2.14 8.06
C THR A 264 -2.29 -1.12 7.24
N ARG A 265 -1.25 -0.49 7.82
CA ARG A 265 -0.54 0.64 7.23
C ARG A 265 0.99 0.47 7.28
N TRP A 266 1.60 0.31 6.12
CA TRP A 266 3.06 0.19 5.96
C TRP A 266 3.84 1.37 6.58
N ASN A 267 3.26 2.59 6.59
CA ASN A 267 3.92 3.77 7.12
C ASN A 267 4.07 3.74 8.66
N SER A 268 3.23 2.97 9.35
CA SER A 268 3.39 2.71 10.78
C SER A 268 4.57 1.77 11.05
N ASP A 269 4.80 0.79 10.16
CA ASP A 269 5.95 -0.11 10.25
C ASP A 269 7.26 0.67 10.10
N ARG A 270 7.33 1.54 9.08
CA ARG A 270 8.49 2.41 8.91
C ARG A 270 8.66 3.36 10.07
N LYS A 271 7.58 3.97 10.58
CA LYS A 271 7.67 4.87 11.74
C LYS A 271 8.20 4.17 12.99
N ALA A 272 7.76 2.94 13.26
CA ALA A 272 8.26 2.13 14.37
C ALA A 272 9.78 1.87 14.22
N LEU A 273 10.21 1.53 13.00
CA LEU A 273 11.62 1.32 12.67
C LEU A 273 12.44 2.61 12.82
N ASP A 274 11.94 3.73 12.29
CA ASP A 274 12.58 5.04 12.35
C ASP A 274 12.75 5.54 13.80
N ASP A 275 11.70 5.43 14.63
CA ASP A 275 11.76 5.81 16.04
C ASP A 275 12.73 4.90 16.82
N TYR A 276 12.77 3.58 16.54
CA TYR A 276 13.71 2.65 17.16
C TYR A 276 15.17 3.00 16.83
N LEU A 277 15.46 3.29 15.56
CA LEU A 277 16.81 3.65 15.10
C LEU A 277 17.23 5.03 15.63
N TYR A 278 16.34 6.01 15.59
CA TYR A 278 16.58 7.36 16.08
C TYR A 278 16.85 7.37 17.60
N LEU A 279 16.07 6.59 18.36
CA LEU A 279 16.20 6.45 19.82
C LEU A 279 17.11 5.28 20.23
N TRP A 280 18.02 4.82 19.36
CA TRP A 280 18.85 3.64 19.61
C TRP A 280 19.63 3.71 20.94
N ARG A 281 20.14 4.89 21.32
CA ARG A 281 20.90 5.05 22.58
C ARG A 281 20.02 4.77 23.81
N PRO A 282 18.86 5.44 23.98
CA PRO A 282 17.86 5.06 24.98
C PRO A 282 17.40 3.60 24.91
N VAL A 283 17.14 3.10 23.70
CA VAL A 283 16.71 1.70 23.47
C VAL A 283 17.75 0.73 24.01
N ARG A 284 19.02 0.91 23.64
CA ARG A 284 20.13 0.09 24.12
C ARG A 284 20.25 0.14 25.63
N LYS A 285 20.13 1.33 26.24
CA LYS A 285 20.18 1.48 27.70
C LYS A 285 19.03 0.74 28.40
N LEU A 286 17.84 0.70 27.78
CA LEU A 286 16.70 -0.05 28.27
C LEU A 286 16.89 -1.56 28.12
N THR A 287 17.39 -2.03 26.97
CA THR A 287 17.57 -3.46 26.70
C THR A 287 18.76 -4.08 27.41
N ASP A 288 19.81 -3.28 27.69
CA ASP A 288 21.00 -3.71 28.44
C ASP A 288 20.74 -3.79 29.96
N ASP A 289 19.57 -3.33 30.46
CA ASP A 289 19.23 -3.41 31.87
C ASP A 289 18.89 -4.86 32.29
N PRO A 290 19.72 -5.52 33.12
CA PRO A 290 19.51 -6.92 33.51
C PRO A 290 18.23 -7.12 34.33
N GLY A 291 17.71 -6.08 34.98
CA GLY A 291 16.47 -6.15 35.77
C GLY A 291 15.19 -6.15 34.93
N LEU A 292 15.27 -5.81 33.63
CA LEU A 292 14.12 -5.69 32.75
C LEU A 292 13.92 -6.90 31.83
N ASN A 293 14.92 -7.76 31.68
CA ASN A 293 14.90 -8.95 30.79
C ASN A 293 14.58 -8.62 29.32
N LEU A 294 15.03 -7.46 28.82
CA LEU A 294 14.75 -6.97 27.45
C LEU A 294 15.91 -7.15 26.47
N HIS A 295 17.02 -7.78 26.85
CA HIS A 295 18.22 -7.92 26.01
C HIS A 295 17.96 -8.58 24.65
N HIS A 296 17.02 -9.52 24.58
CA HIS A 296 16.62 -10.18 23.33
C HIS A 296 15.89 -9.26 22.34
N LEU A 297 15.50 -8.05 22.76
CA LEU A 297 14.86 -7.03 21.92
C LEU A 297 15.84 -5.93 21.45
N ALA A 298 17.15 -6.15 21.63
CA ALA A 298 18.19 -5.32 21.08
C ALA A 298 18.67 -5.89 19.73
N LEU A 299 18.61 -5.09 18.66
CA LEU A 299 19.18 -5.49 17.37
C LEU A 299 20.70 -5.60 17.45
N ALA A 300 21.26 -6.67 16.89
CA ALA A 300 22.70 -6.79 16.67
C ALA A 300 23.20 -5.70 15.69
N THR A 301 24.51 -5.45 15.66
CA THR A 301 25.10 -4.42 14.77
C THR A 301 24.73 -4.62 13.31
N THR A 302 24.86 -5.85 12.79
CA THR A 302 24.52 -6.20 11.40
C THR A 302 23.02 -6.06 11.12
N GLN A 303 22.17 -6.44 12.07
CA GLN A 303 20.71 -6.24 11.97
C GLN A 303 20.35 -4.75 11.95
N ARG A 304 21.05 -3.92 12.71
CA ARG A 304 20.82 -2.47 12.76
C ARG A 304 21.29 -1.77 11.48
N GLU A 305 22.36 -2.24 10.85
CA GLU A 305 22.80 -1.78 9.53
C GLU A 305 21.76 -2.10 8.46
N LEU A 306 21.25 -3.34 8.43
CA LEU A 306 20.17 -3.72 7.52
C LEU A 306 18.86 -2.96 7.82
N ALA A 307 18.55 -2.71 9.09
CA ALA A 307 17.39 -1.92 9.52
C ALA A 307 17.49 -0.46 9.03
N ALA A 308 18.68 0.14 9.10
CA ALA A 308 18.91 1.49 8.58
C ALA A 308 18.72 1.54 7.05
N GLU A 309 19.30 0.58 6.32
CA GLU A 309 19.10 0.47 4.87
C GLU A 309 17.62 0.29 4.51
N LEU A 310 16.89 -0.57 5.23
CA LEU A 310 15.45 -0.76 5.05
C LEU A 310 14.68 0.55 5.30
N ASN A 311 15.01 1.29 6.36
CA ASN A 311 14.32 2.54 6.70
C ASN A 311 14.53 3.63 5.63
N GLU A 312 15.75 3.74 5.09
CA GLU A 312 16.07 4.64 3.97
C GLU A 312 15.36 4.20 2.68
N ALA A 313 15.40 2.90 2.36
CA ALA A 313 14.77 2.39 1.15
C ALA A 313 13.24 2.57 1.16
N LEU A 314 12.60 2.53 2.33
CA LEU A 314 11.16 2.77 2.45
C LEU A 314 10.76 4.25 2.27
N GLU A 315 11.72 5.19 2.18
CA GLU A 315 11.44 6.61 1.98
C GLU A 315 10.71 6.92 0.68
N VAL A 316 11.04 6.19 -0.38
CA VAL A 316 10.44 6.38 -1.70
C VAL A 316 8.92 6.22 -1.70
N PHE A 317 8.36 5.46 -0.77
CA PHE A 317 6.92 5.25 -0.64
C PHE A 317 6.22 6.34 0.20
N GLU A 318 6.93 7.03 1.09
CA GLU A 318 6.33 7.96 2.04
C GLU A 318 5.80 9.22 1.36
N LEU A 319 6.62 9.81 0.50
CA LEU A 319 6.27 11.03 -0.23
C LEU A 319 4.95 10.87 -1.01
N PRO A 320 4.78 9.87 -1.90
CA PRO A 320 3.50 9.69 -2.60
C PRO A 320 2.37 9.31 -1.63
N THR A 321 2.62 8.49 -0.62
CA THR A 321 1.58 8.14 0.37
C THR A 321 1.02 9.39 1.06
N ARG A 322 1.89 10.27 1.55
CA ARG A 322 1.49 11.50 2.24
C ARG A 322 0.78 12.46 1.30
N HIS A 323 1.34 12.66 0.10
CA HIS A 323 0.81 13.61 -0.88
C HIS A 323 -0.61 13.25 -1.32
N PHE A 324 -0.86 11.99 -1.67
CA PHE A 324 -2.16 11.53 -2.13
C PHE A 324 -3.17 11.22 -1.02
N SER A 325 -2.75 11.29 0.25
CA SER A 325 -3.66 11.21 1.40
C SER A 325 -4.35 12.56 1.72
N VAL A 326 -3.94 13.66 1.08
CA VAL A 326 -4.52 14.98 1.31
C VAL A 326 -5.78 15.17 0.46
N GLY A 327 -6.90 15.46 1.10
CA GLY A 327 -8.22 15.52 0.45
C GLY A 327 -8.66 16.88 -0.10
N SER A 328 -7.78 17.87 -0.15
CA SER A 328 -8.14 19.27 -0.46
C SER A 328 -7.83 19.71 -1.90
N VAL A 329 -7.20 18.85 -2.70
CA VAL A 329 -6.69 19.20 -4.05
C VAL A 329 -7.03 18.05 -5.01
N PRO A 330 -7.40 18.32 -6.28
CA PRO A 330 -7.53 17.26 -7.27
C PRO A 330 -6.13 16.77 -7.67
N LEU A 331 -5.83 15.50 -7.45
CA LEU A 331 -4.49 14.95 -7.66
C LEU A 331 -4.41 13.91 -8.80
N VAL A 332 -5.51 13.63 -9.50
CA VAL A 332 -5.57 12.55 -10.52
C VAL A 332 -4.51 12.72 -11.61
N HIS A 333 -4.26 13.96 -12.03
CA HIS A 333 -3.23 14.30 -13.03
C HIS A 333 -1.78 14.04 -12.56
N GLN A 334 -1.55 13.79 -11.27
CA GLN A 334 -0.23 13.47 -10.71
C GLN A 334 -0.05 11.97 -10.46
N VAL A 335 -1.10 11.15 -10.61
CA VAL A 335 -1.07 9.72 -10.26
C VAL A 335 -0.02 8.96 -11.07
N LEU A 336 -0.09 9.03 -12.41
CA LEU A 336 0.89 8.32 -13.26
C LEU A 336 2.32 8.87 -13.10
N PRO A 337 2.57 10.19 -13.07
CA PRO A 337 3.90 10.73 -12.78
C PRO A 337 4.50 10.19 -11.49
N ALA A 338 3.76 10.22 -10.38
CA ALA A 338 4.23 9.73 -9.09
C ALA A 338 4.56 8.23 -9.10
N LEU A 339 3.73 7.41 -9.77
CA LEU A 339 3.99 5.99 -9.94
C LEU A 339 5.24 5.70 -10.77
N VAL A 340 5.45 6.47 -11.85
CA VAL A 340 6.61 6.32 -12.74
C VAL A 340 7.90 6.72 -12.03
N GLU A 341 7.88 7.79 -11.24
CA GLU A 341 9.00 8.20 -10.39
C GLU A 341 9.34 7.13 -9.34
N LEU A 342 8.31 6.60 -8.65
CA LEU A 342 8.48 5.51 -7.69
C LEU A 342 9.07 4.27 -8.34
N ARG A 343 8.59 3.89 -9.53
CA ARG A 343 9.16 2.79 -10.33
C ARG A 343 10.64 3.02 -10.64
N ASP A 344 11.01 4.21 -11.08
CA ASP A 344 12.40 4.52 -11.46
C ASP A 344 13.33 4.44 -10.23
N ALA A 345 12.88 4.90 -9.07
CA ALA A 345 13.61 4.73 -7.81
C ALA A 345 13.80 3.25 -7.43
N LEU A 346 12.73 2.43 -7.52
CA LEU A 346 12.79 1.00 -7.22
C LEU A 346 13.66 0.21 -8.22
N ALA A 347 13.62 0.56 -9.50
CA ALA A 347 14.46 -0.05 -10.54
C ALA A 347 15.95 0.23 -10.29
N SER A 348 16.27 1.44 -9.82
CA SER A 348 17.62 1.80 -9.38
C SER A 348 18.09 0.94 -8.20
N MET A 349 17.23 0.74 -7.19
CA MET A 349 17.53 -0.14 -6.05
C MET A 349 17.76 -1.59 -6.49
N CYS A 350 16.87 -2.14 -7.31
CA CYS A 350 16.97 -3.51 -7.82
C CYS A 350 18.30 -3.79 -8.54
N SER A 351 18.78 -2.81 -9.31
CA SER A 351 20.01 -2.91 -10.10
C SER A 351 21.29 -2.61 -9.29
N SER A 352 21.18 -2.09 -8.07
CA SER A 352 22.32 -1.70 -7.24
C SER A 352 23.03 -2.92 -6.65
N ASN A 353 24.37 -2.91 -6.69
CA ASN A 353 25.21 -3.89 -5.98
C ASN A 353 25.71 -3.38 -4.61
N LYS A 354 25.27 -2.19 -4.20
CA LYS A 354 25.70 -1.54 -2.94
C LYS A 354 24.75 -1.78 -1.77
N ILE A 355 23.57 -2.34 -2.03
CA ILE A 355 22.55 -2.63 -1.04
C ILE A 355 22.38 -4.13 -0.86
N HIS A 356 21.77 -4.55 0.24
CA HIS A 356 21.60 -5.97 0.55
C HIS A 356 20.70 -6.68 -0.47
N ALA A 357 21.00 -7.96 -0.72
CA ALA A 357 20.25 -8.79 -1.66
C ALA A 357 18.75 -8.84 -1.33
N ILE A 358 18.39 -8.87 -0.05
CA ILE A 358 17.00 -8.87 0.42
C ILE A 358 16.26 -7.56 0.09
N THR A 359 16.94 -6.42 0.19
CA THR A 359 16.41 -5.11 -0.19
C THR A 359 16.14 -5.04 -1.70
N ARG A 360 17.02 -5.64 -2.52
CA ARG A 360 16.82 -5.78 -3.97
C ARG A 360 15.62 -6.66 -4.30
N VAL A 361 15.43 -7.76 -3.58
CA VAL A 361 14.24 -8.63 -3.70
C VAL A 361 12.97 -7.86 -3.34
N GLY A 362 12.98 -7.08 -2.27
CA GLY A 362 11.86 -6.19 -1.91
C GLY A 362 11.55 -5.18 -3.02
N ALA A 363 12.58 -4.51 -3.56
CA ALA A 363 12.42 -3.56 -4.66
C ALA A 363 11.79 -4.22 -5.91
N GLN A 364 12.27 -5.41 -6.29
CA GLN A 364 11.72 -6.14 -7.42
C GLN A 364 10.27 -6.61 -7.17
N ALA A 365 9.94 -7.03 -5.95
CA ALA A 365 8.57 -7.40 -5.60
C ALA A 365 7.62 -6.20 -5.70
N ALA A 366 8.06 -5.01 -5.26
CA ALA A 366 7.29 -3.77 -5.43
C ALA A 366 7.12 -3.37 -6.91
N LEU A 367 8.14 -3.57 -7.76
CA LEU A 367 8.03 -3.36 -9.20
C LEU A 367 7.03 -4.30 -9.87
N ASN A 368 6.96 -5.56 -9.41
CA ASN A 368 5.97 -6.51 -9.92
C ASN A 368 4.53 -6.07 -9.57
N VAL A 369 4.30 -5.47 -8.39
CA VAL A 369 3.02 -4.82 -8.05
C VAL A 369 2.74 -3.65 -9.00
N TYR A 370 3.73 -2.77 -9.20
CA TYR A 370 3.61 -1.65 -10.15
C TYR A 370 3.17 -2.15 -11.53
N ASN A 371 3.85 -3.16 -12.11
CA ASN A 371 3.55 -3.66 -13.45
C ASN A 371 2.10 -4.18 -13.53
N LYS A 372 1.69 -4.98 -12.55
CA LYS A 372 0.33 -5.54 -12.48
C LYS A 372 -0.75 -4.45 -12.47
N TYR A 373 -0.57 -3.38 -11.68
CA TYR A 373 -1.58 -2.33 -11.58
C TYR A 373 -1.47 -1.29 -12.68
N MET A 374 -0.27 -1.06 -13.22
CA MET A 374 -0.09 -0.14 -14.34
C MET A 374 -0.86 -0.61 -15.57
N GLU A 375 -0.85 -1.91 -15.87
CA GLU A 375 -1.66 -2.49 -16.96
C GLU A 375 -3.13 -2.11 -16.83
N ASN A 376 -3.72 -2.25 -15.63
CA ASN A 376 -5.11 -1.87 -15.38
C ASN A 376 -5.33 -0.36 -15.49
N MET A 377 -4.42 0.45 -14.96
CA MET A 377 -4.52 1.91 -15.03
C MET A 377 -4.48 2.44 -16.46
N THR A 378 -3.82 1.75 -17.38
CA THR A 378 -3.75 2.19 -18.80
C THR A 378 -5.11 2.17 -19.51
N ILE A 379 -6.09 1.45 -18.96
CA ILE A 379 -7.45 1.39 -19.50
C ILE A 379 -8.24 2.65 -19.12
N CYS A 380 -7.96 3.24 -17.96
CA CYS A 380 -8.71 4.40 -17.45
C CYS A 380 -8.26 5.70 -18.14
N GLU A 381 -9.16 6.29 -18.92
CA GLU A 381 -8.91 7.50 -19.69
C GLU A 381 -8.76 8.73 -18.81
N VAL A 382 -9.38 8.72 -17.62
CA VAL A 382 -9.38 9.85 -16.67
C VAL A 382 -7.95 10.29 -16.31
N TYR A 383 -7.02 9.34 -16.16
CA TYR A 383 -5.62 9.66 -15.90
C TYR A 383 -4.99 10.45 -17.05
N PHE A 384 -5.19 10.00 -18.28
CA PHE A 384 -4.58 10.62 -19.46
C PHE A 384 -5.23 11.96 -19.81
N VAL A 385 -6.56 12.04 -19.75
CA VAL A 385 -7.28 13.30 -19.95
C VAL A 385 -6.82 14.33 -18.92
N SER A 386 -6.76 13.96 -17.63
CA SER A 386 -6.33 14.90 -16.59
C SER A 386 -4.87 15.33 -16.74
N LEU A 387 -3.98 14.43 -17.17
CA LEU A 387 -2.59 14.76 -17.49
C LEU A 387 -2.48 15.79 -18.61
N VAL A 388 -3.20 15.58 -19.71
CA VAL A 388 -3.12 16.47 -20.87
C VAL A 388 -3.77 17.84 -20.57
N MET A 389 -4.80 17.86 -19.75
CA MET A 389 -5.47 19.10 -19.34
C MET A 389 -4.64 19.93 -18.34
N CYS A 390 -3.54 19.39 -17.80
CA CYS A 390 -2.65 20.09 -16.88
C CYS A 390 -1.39 20.60 -17.64
N PRO A 391 -1.26 21.91 -17.97
CA PRO A 391 -0.16 22.42 -18.78
C PRO A 391 1.23 22.09 -18.23
N ASP A 392 1.40 22.21 -16.92
CA ASP A 392 2.70 21.99 -16.24
C ASP A 392 3.14 20.52 -16.29
N VAL A 393 2.19 19.59 -16.17
CA VAL A 393 2.47 18.15 -16.21
C VAL A 393 2.50 17.62 -17.64
N LYS A 394 1.66 18.15 -18.54
CA LYS A 394 1.62 17.77 -19.96
C LYS A 394 2.99 17.93 -20.61
N LEU A 395 3.58 19.13 -20.49
CA LEU A 395 4.86 19.43 -21.13
C LEU A 395 5.98 18.57 -20.56
N SER A 396 6.07 18.44 -19.23
CA SER A 396 7.08 17.60 -18.60
C SER A 396 6.91 16.12 -18.99
N TRP A 397 5.69 15.60 -18.99
CA TRP A 397 5.39 14.22 -19.38
C TRP A 397 5.83 13.89 -20.82
N PHE A 398 5.52 14.76 -21.79
CA PHE A 398 5.89 14.53 -23.19
C PHE A 398 7.35 14.86 -23.51
N LEU A 399 7.96 15.85 -22.85
CA LEU A 399 9.39 16.18 -23.03
C LEU A 399 10.32 15.18 -22.35
N TRP A 400 9.88 14.56 -21.26
CA TRP A 400 10.64 13.58 -20.48
C TRP A 400 10.53 12.13 -21.02
N ALA A 401 9.90 11.96 -22.19
CA ALA A 401 9.65 10.66 -22.79
C ALA A 401 10.88 10.07 -23.53
N ALA A 402 11.66 9.24 -22.82
CA ALA A 402 12.37 8.08 -23.40
C ALA A 402 12.76 7.05 -22.32
N PRO A 403 11.84 6.12 -21.96
CA PRO A 403 12.05 4.67 -22.14
C PRO A 403 10.91 3.98 -22.91
N SER A 404 11.12 2.74 -23.36
CA SER A 404 10.21 1.93 -24.21
C SER A 404 8.77 1.87 -23.70
N ASP A 405 8.56 1.72 -22.39
CA ASP A 405 7.22 1.57 -21.80
C ASP A 405 6.46 2.90 -21.76
N LYS A 406 7.17 4.03 -21.64
CA LYS A 406 6.56 5.38 -21.67
C LYS A 406 6.05 5.73 -23.07
N LYS A 407 6.61 5.13 -24.13
CA LYS A 407 6.14 5.32 -25.52
C LYS A 407 4.73 4.76 -25.71
N HIS A 408 4.41 3.62 -25.09
CA HIS A 408 3.06 3.05 -25.12
C HIS A 408 2.04 3.96 -24.41
N LEU A 409 2.39 4.46 -23.22
CA LEU A 409 1.54 5.39 -22.45
C LEU A 409 1.33 6.72 -23.18
N CYS A 410 2.38 7.27 -23.80
CA CYS A 410 2.26 8.48 -24.61
C CYS A 410 1.40 8.24 -25.87
N SER A 411 1.49 7.06 -26.48
CA SER A 411 0.67 6.68 -27.64
C SER A 411 -0.79 6.52 -27.27
N GLN A 412 -1.11 5.95 -26.10
CA GLN A 412 -2.48 5.88 -25.58
C GLN A 412 -3.03 7.26 -25.26
N ALA A 413 -2.26 8.11 -24.57
CA ALA A 413 -2.64 9.49 -24.33
C ALA A 413 -2.91 10.24 -25.64
N TYR A 414 -2.09 10.00 -26.67
CA TYR A 414 -2.28 10.58 -28.00
C TYR A 414 -3.56 10.07 -28.69
N ALA A 415 -3.82 8.76 -28.65
CA ALA A 415 -5.03 8.16 -29.23
C ALA A 415 -6.30 8.72 -28.58
N ILE A 416 -6.34 8.77 -27.24
CA ILE A 416 -7.45 9.35 -26.48
C ILE A 416 -7.66 10.82 -26.87
N LEU A 417 -6.58 11.61 -27.04
CA LEU A 417 -6.73 13.00 -27.45
C LEU A 417 -7.34 13.15 -28.85
N VAL A 418 -6.93 12.32 -29.81
CA VAL A 418 -7.48 12.34 -31.17
C VAL A 418 -8.98 12.06 -31.14
N ASP A 419 -9.41 11.09 -30.32
CA ASP A 419 -10.82 10.72 -30.19
C ASP A 419 -11.67 11.79 -29.48
N TYR A 420 -11.12 12.49 -28.47
CA TYR A 420 -11.87 13.48 -27.68
C TYR A 420 -11.89 14.89 -28.26
N THR A 421 -10.83 15.34 -28.93
CA THR A 421 -10.76 16.72 -29.42
C THR A 421 -11.21 16.86 -30.87
N GLY A 422 -11.16 15.80 -31.68
CA GLY A 422 -11.31 15.90 -33.13
C GLY A 422 -10.34 16.92 -33.78
N ILE A 423 -9.33 17.37 -33.04
CA ILE A 423 -8.37 18.39 -33.43
C ILE A 423 -6.99 17.75 -33.33
N LEU A 424 -6.55 17.22 -34.46
CA LEU A 424 -5.26 17.52 -35.09
C LEU A 424 -5.39 17.30 -36.61
#